data_AF-A0A0W0YKL6-F1
#
_entry.id   AF-A0A0W0YKL6-F1
#
_cell.length_a   1.000
_cell.length_b   1.000
_cell.length_c   1.000
_cell.angle_alpha   90.00
_cell.angle_beta   90.00
_cell.angle_gamma   90.00
#
_symmetry.space_group_name_H-M   'P 1'
#
loop_
_entity.id
_entity.type
_entity.pdbx_description
1 polymer ?
#
loop_
_entity_poly.entity_id
_entity_poly.type
_entity_poly.pdbx_seq_one_letter_code
_entity_poly.pdbx_strand_id
1 'polypeptide(L)'
;YPLDSLPKIKSGILMLFSQPASPVRNMSYKEKLMSKLVEKLIETQKYAMSIRPKVAGFPVLAEALRQSGVIMNRWTLPSCQSVYTMNEGIVVQQGNPIVTGTFEFPKFNRDALIKAIREDQEGISSFPEFLIHAWEAGVVGYDVDFTERKVIYYGVTGESYIEEYPAVEIK
;
A
#
# COMPACT_ATOMS: atom_id res chain seq x y z
N TYR A 1 -11.38 -22.93 32.85
CA TYR A 1 -11.53 -23.13 31.40
C TYR A 1 -10.63 -22.15 30.67
N PRO A 2 -9.68 -22.62 29.86
CA PRO A 2 -8.56 -21.81 29.40
C PRO A 2 -8.95 -20.83 28.29
N LEU A 3 -8.21 -19.71 28.24
CA LEU A 3 -8.31 -18.56 27.35
C LEU A 3 -7.89 -18.86 25.89
N ASP A 4 -8.40 -19.93 25.29
CA ASP A 4 -7.97 -20.38 23.94
C ASP A 4 -9.10 -20.44 22.88
N SER A 5 -10.25 -19.81 23.12
CA SER A 5 -11.43 -19.96 22.25
C SER A 5 -11.93 -18.66 21.59
N LEU A 6 -11.01 -17.83 21.06
CA LEU A 6 -11.37 -16.78 20.11
C LEU A 6 -10.66 -16.99 18.76
N PRO A 7 -11.39 -16.97 17.63
CA PRO A 7 -10.80 -17.14 16.30
C PRO A 7 -9.86 -15.98 16.02
N LYS A 8 -8.57 -16.29 15.85
CA LYS A 8 -7.52 -15.34 15.44
C LYS A 8 -7.73 -14.93 13.98
N ILE A 9 -8.68 -14.04 13.72
CA ILE A 9 -8.73 -13.30 12.46
C ILE A 9 -7.69 -12.18 12.57
N LYS A 10 -6.41 -12.54 12.42
CA LYS A 10 -5.36 -11.56 12.16
C LYS A 10 -5.54 -11.09 10.73
N SER A 11 -6.19 -9.94 10.55
CA SER A 11 -6.23 -9.23 9.27
C SER A 11 -4.80 -9.14 8.71
N GLY A 12 -4.55 -9.78 7.55
CA GLY A 12 -3.23 -9.85 6.91
C GLY A 12 -2.63 -8.48 6.57
N ILE A 13 -3.47 -7.44 6.54
CA ILE A 13 -3.05 -6.04 6.39
C ILE A 13 -2.27 -5.55 7.61
N LEU A 14 -2.63 -5.96 8.83
CA LEU A 14 -1.83 -5.60 10.01
C LEU A 14 -0.45 -6.27 9.97
N MET A 15 -0.30 -7.42 9.30
CA MET A 15 1.01 -8.07 9.11
C MET A 15 1.89 -7.42 8.04
N LEU A 16 1.32 -6.68 7.09
CA LEU A 16 2.10 -5.82 6.18
C LEU A 16 2.61 -4.56 6.87
N PHE A 17 1.96 -4.13 7.97
CA PHE A 17 2.31 -2.93 8.73
C PHE A 17 2.83 -3.23 10.15
N SER A 18 3.06 -4.50 10.48
CA SER A 18 3.61 -4.92 11.77
C SER A 18 4.43 -6.19 11.59
N GLN A 19 5.71 -6.02 11.28
CA GLN A 19 6.72 -7.03 11.58
C GLN A 19 7.90 -6.40 12.33
N PRO A 20 8.52 -7.15 13.25
CA PRO A 20 9.62 -6.68 14.07
C PRO A 20 10.84 -6.34 13.20
N ALA A 21 11.53 -5.27 13.58
CA ALA A 21 12.74 -4.82 12.92
C ALA A 21 13.74 -5.99 12.77
N SER A 22 14.02 -6.40 11.53
CA SER A 22 15.15 -7.29 11.26
C SER A 22 16.47 -6.55 11.53
N PRO A 23 17.50 -7.22 12.06
CA PRO A 23 18.66 -6.57 12.65
C PRO A 23 19.63 -6.16 11.55
N VAL A 24 19.46 -4.95 11.02
CA VAL A 24 20.49 -4.28 10.23
C VAL A 24 21.20 -3.26 11.12
N ARG A 25 22.51 -3.50 11.26
CA ARG A 25 23.52 -2.96 12.16
C ARG A 25 23.40 -1.46 12.48
N ASN A 26 23.77 -1.14 13.73
CA ASN A 26 23.85 0.18 14.42
C ASN A 26 22.53 0.72 15.01
N MET A 27 22.08 0.02 16.05
CA MET A 27 20.81 0.18 16.76
C MET A 27 20.86 1.21 17.92
N SER A 28 21.69 2.26 17.84
CA SER A 28 21.86 3.24 18.94
C SER A 28 21.30 4.65 18.62
N TYR A 29 21.09 4.99 17.35
CA TYR A 29 20.49 6.26 16.92
C TYR A 29 19.03 6.13 16.48
N LYS A 30 18.58 4.91 16.13
CA LYS A 30 17.25 4.63 15.57
C LYS A 30 16.09 4.90 16.54
N GLU A 31 16.33 4.76 17.85
CA GLU A 31 15.37 5.13 18.90
C GLU A 31 15.40 6.64 19.20
N LYS A 32 16.40 7.38 18.69
CA LYS A 32 16.66 8.77 19.10
C LYS A 32 16.07 9.84 18.18
N LEU A 33 15.43 9.50 17.07
CA LEU A 33 14.44 10.37 16.41
C LEU A 33 13.71 9.57 15.32
N MET A 34 12.57 8.94 15.64
CA MET A 34 11.57 8.82 14.59
C MET A 34 11.19 10.24 14.20
N SER A 35 11.30 10.60 12.93
CA SER A 35 10.88 11.94 12.53
C SER A 35 9.38 12.05 12.78
N LYS A 36 8.91 13.20 13.25
CA LYS A 36 7.48 13.50 13.42
C LYS A 36 6.67 13.17 12.15
N LEU A 37 7.30 13.25 10.98
CA LEU A 37 6.69 12.92 9.69
C LEU A 37 6.43 11.42 9.52
N VAL A 38 7.38 10.58 9.94
CA VAL A 38 7.21 9.11 9.92
C VAL A 38 6.13 8.70 10.91
N GLU A 39 6.11 9.28 12.12
CA GLU A 39 5.07 9.04 13.11
C GLU A 39 3.68 9.41 12.56
N LYS A 40 3.54 10.63 12.00
CA LYS A 40 2.30 11.10 11.39
C LYS A 40 1.79 10.16 10.29
N LEU A 41 2.68 9.68 9.41
CA LEU A 41 2.30 8.74 8.34
C LEU A 41 1.80 7.42 8.94
N ILE A 42 2.51 6.84 9.90
CA ILE A 42 2.15 5.56 10.53
C ILE A 42 0.82 5.68 11.28
N GLU A 43 0.63 6.76 12.04
CA GLU A 43 -0.63 7.01 12.77
C GLU A 43 -1.80 7.20 11.81
N THR A 44 -1.59 7.94 10.72
CA THR A 44 -2.61 8.11 9.66
C THR A 44 -2.99 6.76 9.07
N GLN A 45 -2.01 5.93 8.69
CA GLN A 45 -2.28 4.60 8.13
C GLN A 45 -3.04 3.72 9.12
N LYS A 46 -2.67 3.73 10.40
CA LYS A 46 -3.38 2.98 11.45
C LYS A 46 -4.83 3.42 11.58
N TYR A 47 -5.08 4.72 11.63
CA TYR A 47 -6.44 5.27 11.68
C TYR A 47 -7.22 4.91 10.41
N ALA A 48 -6.63 5.12 9.23
CA ALA A 48 -7.25 4.77 7.96
C ALA A 48 -7.64 3.29 7.89
N MET A 49 -6.79 2.40 8.39
CA MET A 49 -7.10 0.96 8.47
C MET A 49 -8.19 0.62 9.48
N SER A 50 -8.33 1.36 10.57
CA SER A 50 -9.39 1.10 11.57
C SER A 50 -10.78 1.46 11.07
N ILE A 51 -10.87 2.42 10.14
CA ILE A 51 -12.14 2.86 9.53
C ILE A 51 -12.39 2.27 8.13
N ARG A 52 -11.43 1.52 7.57
CA ARG A 52 -11.50 1.00 6.19
C ARG A 52 -12.62 -0.05 6.05
N PRO A 53 -13.61 0.16 5.18
CA PRO A 53 -14.63 -0.86 4.88
C PRO A 53 -14.02 -2.02 4.07
N LYS A 54 -14.70 -3.17 4.09
CA LYS A 54 -14.28 -4.35 3.31
C LYS A 54 -14.38 -4.09 1.80
N VAL A 55 -15.48 -3.48 1.36
CA VAL A 55 -15.76 -3.13 -0.04
C VAL A 55 -15.44 -1.65 -0.25
N ALA A 56 -14.83 -1.31 -1.38
CA ALA A 56 -14.40 0.05 -1.71
C ALA A 56 -13.55 0.70 -0.59
N GLY A 57 -12.63 -0.07 -0.01
CA GLY A 57 -11.82 0.38 1.11
C GLY A 57 -10.71 1.38 0.74
N PHE A 58 -10.27 1.39 -0.52
CA PHE A 58 -9.18 2.28 -0.97
C PHE A 58 -9.54 3.77 -0.90
N PRO A 59 -10.70 4.26 -1.41
CA PRO A 59 -11.08 5.66 -1.26
C PRO A 59 -11.04 6.19 0.19
N VAL A 60 -11.44 5.38 1.17
CA VAL A 60 -11.38 5.74 2.60
C VAL A 60 -9.95 5.87 3.10
N LEU A 61 -9.07 4.92 2.72
CA LEU A 61 -7.64 5.02 3.00
C LEU A 61 -7.02 6.26 2.36
N ALA A 62 -7.34 6.50 1.09
CA ALA A 62 -6.83 7.60 0.31
C ALA A 62 -7.25 8.96 0.90
N GLU A 63 -8.49 9.08 1.36
CA GLU A 63 -8.97 10.29 2.00
C GLU A 63 -8.25 10.58 3.33
N ALA A 64 -8.00 9.56 4.15
CA ALA A 64 -7.27 9.74 5.41
C ALA A 64 -5.82 10.22 5.17
N LEU A 65 -5.14 9.63 4.19
CA LEU A 65 -3.80 10.05 3.77
C LEU A 65 -3.81 11.48 3.21
N ARG A 66 -4.79 11.81 2.38
CA ARG A 66 -4.96 13.16 1.82
C ARG A 66 -5.17 14.19 2.93
N GLN A 67 -6.05 13.92 3.90
CA GLN A 67 -6.31 14.82 5.03
C GLN A 67 -5.10 15.01 5.94
N SER A 68 -4.21 14.02 6.03
CA SER A 68 -2.95 14.15 6.77
C SER A 68 -1.83 14.84 5.96
N GLY A 69 -2.11 15.28 4.74
CA GLY A 69 -1.18 16.05 3.91
C GLY A 69 -0.31 15.20 2.99
N VAL A 70 -0.64 13.93 2.76
CA VAL A 70 -0.03 13.13 1.69
C VAL A 70 -0.58 13.59 0.34
N ILE A 71 0.32 13.87 -0.60
CA ILE A 71 0.00 14.36 -1.95
C ILE A 71 0.09 13.23 -2.97
N MET A 72 1.16 12.44 -2.89
CA MET A 72 1.48 11.39 -3.86
C MET A 72 2.06 10.18 -3.16
N ASN A 73 1.76 8.99 -3.66
CA ASN A 73 2.45 7.77 -3.25
C ASN A 73 2.92 6.94 -4.46
N ARG A 74 4.25 6.84 -4.61
CA ARG A 74 4.89 6.08 -5.67
C ARG A 74 5.28 4.70 -5.19
N TRP A 75 4.79 3.67 -5.85
CA TRP A 75 5.11 2.27 -5.59
C TRP A 75 6.10 1.72 -6.60
N THR A 76 7.13 1.05 -6.10
CA THR A 76 7.91 0.06 -6.83
C THR A 76 7.39 -1.32 -6.42
N LEU A 77 6.62 -1.95 -7.31
CA LEU A 77 5.80 -3.11 -6.97
C LEU A 77 6.62 -4.37 -6.62
N PRO A 78 7.67 -4.76 -7.37
CA PRO A 78 8.41 -5.99 -7.08
C PRO A 78 9.02 -6.02 -5.68
N SER A 79 9.50 -4.86 -5.22
CA SER A 79 10.08 -4.69 -3.90
C SER A 79 9.05 -4.29 -2.85
N CYS A 80 7.79 -4.03 -3.20
CA CYS A 80 6.80 -3.41 -2.30
C CYS A 80 7.35 -2.15 -1.60
N GLN A 81 8.13 -1.33 -2.31
CA GLN A 81 8.62 -0.06 -1.78
C GLN A 81 7.62 1.04 -2.12
N SER A 82 7.37 1.90 -1.16
CA SER A 82 6.37 2.95 -1.25
C SER A 82 7.00 4.28 -0.80
N VAL A 83 6.99 5.29 -1.66
CA VAL A 83 7.52 6.62 -1.37
C VAL A 83 6.34 7.60 -1.29
N TYR A 84 6.13 8.16 -0.11
CA TYR A 84 5.08 9.13 0.18
C TYR A 84 5.65 10.54 0.09
N THR A 85 5.09 11.36 -0.80
CA THR A 85 5.33 12.80 -0.83
C THR A 85 4.24 13.47 -0.01
N MET A 86 4.64 14.19 1.03
CA MET A 86 3.77 14.91 1.96
C MET A 86 4.09 16.41 1.90
N ASN A 87 3.17 17.25 2.35
CA ASN A 87 3.36 18.70 2.43
C ASN A 87 4.65 19.09 3.17
N GLU A 88 5.01 18.33 4.21
CA GLU A 88 6.16 18.62 5.08
C GLU A 88 7.44 17.87 4.69
N GLY A 89 7.40 16.95 3.72
CA GLY A 89 8.58 16.18 3.31
C GLY A 89 8.26 14.83 2.66
N ILE A 90 9.27 13.97 2.55
CA ILE A 90 9.17 12.69 1.85
C ILE A 90 9.51 11.55 2.83
N VAL A 91 8.69 10.49 2.83
CA VAL A 91 8.89 9.29 3.63
C VAL A 91 8.93 8.07 2.73
N VAL A 92 9.96 7.23 2.90
CA VAL A 92 10.03 5.91 2.25
C VAL A 92 9.62 4.82 3.24
N GLN A 93 8.79 3.90 2.77
CA GLN A 93 8.36 2.72 3.49
C GLN A 93 8.68 1.48 2.64
N GLN A 94 9.36 0.52 3.25
CA GLN A 94 9.77 -0.73 2.61
C GLN A 94 8.87 -1.86 3.13
N GLY A 95 8.11 -2.49 2.24
CA GLY A 95 7.32 -3.69 2.52
C GLY A 95 8.09 -4.98 2.28
N ASN A 96 7.38 -6.11 2.37
CA ASN A 96 7.91 -7.42 1.99
C ASN A 96 7.90 -7.55 0.45
N PRO A 97 9.05 -7.78 -0.21
CA PRO A 97 9.10 -7.94 -1.66
C PRO A 97 8.21 -9.09 -2.16
N ILE A 98 7.60 -8.91 -3.34
CA ILE A 98 6.89 -9.98 -4.06
C ILE A 98 7.89 -11.03 -4.54
N VAL A 99 9.06 -10.56 -5.01
CA VAL A 99 10.12 -11.40 -5.56
C VAL A 99 11.47 -11.04 -4.93
N THR A 100 12.35 -12.04 -4.76
CA THR A 100 13.73 -11.85 -4.23
C THR A 100 14.72 -12.64 -5.08
N GLY A 101 15.59 -11.95 -5.81
CA GLY A 101 16.54 -12.57 -6.75
C GLY A 101 16.36 -12.04 -8.17
N THR A 102 16.65 -12.88 -9.17
CA THR A 102 16.50 -12.53 -10.59
C THR A 102 15.23 -13.16 -11.14
N PHE A 103 14.36 -12.34 -11.74
CA PHE A 103 13.07 -12.76 -12.30
C PHE A 103 12.84 -12.08 -13.64
N GLU A 104 12.14 -12.76 -14.53
CA GLU A 104 11.61 -12.16 -15.75
C GLU A 104 10.36 -11.34 -15.42
N PHE A 105 10.19 -10.21 -16.08
CA PHE A 105 8.99 -9.38 -15.94
C PHE A 105 7.83 -9.99 -16.75
N PRO A 106 6.64 -10.17 -16.14
CA PRO A 106 5.45 -10.52 -16.90
C PRO A 106 5.12 -9.43 -17.92
N LYS A 107 4.57 -9.83 -19.07
CA LYS A 107 4.10 -8.87 -20.08
C LYS A 107 2.90 -8.11 -19.53
N PHE A 108 2.86 -6.80 -19.79
CA PHE A 108 1.74 -5.97 -19.38
C PHE A 108 0.42 -6.48 -20.01
N ASN A 109 -0.55 -6.76 -19.16
CA ASN A 109 -1.88 -7.22 -19.53
C ASN A 109 -2.94 -6.34 -18.85
N ARG A 110 -3.48 -5.39 -19.62
CA ARG A 110 -4.47 -4.42 -19.14
C ARG A 110 -5.73 -5.09 -18.56
N ASP A 111 -6.23 -6.15 -19.19
CA ASP A 111 -7.47 -6.79 -18.76
C ASP A 111 -7.28 -7.59 -17.47
N ALA A 112 -6.13 -8.23 -17.32
CA ALA A 112 -5.75 -8.89 -16.06
C ALA A 112 -5.60 -7.89 -14.91
N LEU A 113 -5.00 -6.72 -15.18
CA LEU A 113 -4.89 -5.64 -14.20
C LEU A 113 -6.27 -5.11 -13.79
N ILE A 114 -7.16 -4.83 -14.75
CA ILE A 114 -8.52 -4.37 -14.45
C ILE A 114 -9.26 -5.40 -13.60
N LYS A 115 -9.15 -6.68 -13.93
CA LYS A 115 -9.73 -7.76 -13.13
C LYS A 115 -9.22 -7.73 -11.69
N ALA A 116 -7.91 -7.63 -11.48
CA ALA A 116 -7.31 -7.55 -10.15
C ALA A 116 -7.82 -6.34 -9.35
N ILE A 117 -7.95 -5.18 -10.00
CA ILE A 117 -8.48 -3.96 -9.38
C ILE A 117 -9.94 -4.14 -8.95
N ARG A 118 -10.78 -4.73 -9.80
CA ARG A 118 -12.19 -4.96 -9.47
C ARG A 118 -12.36 -5.96 -8.31
N GLU A 119 -11.57 -7.04 -8.30
CA GLU A 119 -11.57 -8.01 -7.19
C GLU A 119 -11.17 -7.35 -5.84
N ASP A 120 -10.19 -6.44 -5.82
CA ASP A 120 -9.83 -5.69 -4.60
C ASP A 120 -10.94 -4.71 -4.19
N GLN A 121 -11.52 -3.99 -5.16
CA GLN A 121 -12.60 -3.04 -4.92
C GLN A 121 -13.86 -3.73 -4.36
N GLU A 122 -14.16 -4.95 -4.80
CA GLU A 122 -15.26 -5.77 -4.30
C GLU A 122 -14.95 -6.47 -2.97
N GLY A 123 -13.73 -6.32 -2.44
CA GLY A 123 -13.29 -6.96 -1.20
C GLY A 123 -13.20 -8.49 -1.31
N ILE A 124 -13.00 -8.99 -2.53
CA ILE A 124 -12.79 -10.42 -2.84
C ILE A 124 -11.35 -10.79 -2.55
N SER A 125 -10.39 -9.99 -3.02
CA SER A 125 -8.96 -10.18 -2.71
C SER A 125 -8.54 -9.37 -1.49
N SER A 126 -7.54 -9.88 -0.78
CA SER A 126 -6.75 -9.11 0.16
C SER A 126 -5.74 -8.21 -0.57
N PHE A 127 -5.19 -7.21 0.13
CA PHE A 127 -4.19 -6.33 -0.45
C PHE A 127 -2.90 -7.06 -0.91
N PRO A 128 -2.31 -8.01 -0.16
CA PRO A 128 -1.21 -8.83 -0.68
C PRO A 128 -1.55 -9.59 -1.98
N GLU A 129 -2.75 -10.16 -2.08
CA GLU A 129 -3.20 -10.86 -3.28
C GLU A 129 -3.35 -9.90 -4.47
N PHE A 130 -3.91 -8.71 -4.23
CA PHE A 130 -3.94 -7.66 -5.23
C PHE A 130 -2.54 -7.31 -5.77
N LEU A 131 -1.54 -7.15 -4.90
CA LEU A 131 -0.17 -6.86 -5.33
C LEU A 131 0.41 -7.97 -6.20
N ILE A 132 0.14 -9.23 -5.87
CA ILE A 132 0.56 -10.39 -6.67
C ILE A 132 -0.13 -10.38 -8.03
N HIS A 133 -1.47 -10.21 -8.07
CA HIS A 133 -2.21 -10.19 -9.33
C HIS A 133 -1.81 -9.00 -10.22
N ALA A 134 -1.52 -7.84 -9.64
CA ALA A 134 -1.00 -6.70 -10.39
C ALA A 134 0.40 -6.97 -10.96
N TRP A 135 1.29 -7.61 -10.19
CA TRP A 135 2.60 -8.05 -10.66
C TRP A 135 2.47 -9.06 -11.81
N GLU A 136 1.61 -10.07 -11.68
CA GLU A 136 1.33 -11.07 -12.72
C GLU A 136 0.73 -10.44 -13.99
N ALA A 137 0.00 -9.34 -13.85
CA ALA A 137 -0.49 -8.52 -14.95
C ALA A 137 0.60 -7.62 -15.58
N GLY A 138 1.86 -7.72 -15.14
CA GLY A 138 3.01 -6.99 -15.68
C GLY A 138 3.17 -5.57 -15.18
N VAL A 139 2.59 -5.22 -14.03
CA VAL A 139 2.80 -3.91 -13.38
C VAL A 139 4.17 -3.87 -12.71
N VAL A 140 4.97 -2.85 -13.01
CA VAL A 140 6.28 -2.61 -12.35
C VAL A 140 6.16 -1.62 -11.18
N GLY A 141 5.16 -0.76 -11.22
CA GLY A 141 4.93 0.26 -10.22
C GLY A 141 3.65 1.02 -10.51
N TYR A 142 3.24 1.85 -9.57
CA TYR A 142 2.10 2.72 -9.75
C TYR A 142 2.23 3.99 -8.90
N ASP A 143 1.60 5.07 -9.37
CA ASP A 143 1.51 6.33 -8.65
C ASP A 143 0.07 6.53 -8.20
N VAL A 144 -0.12 6.86 -6.93
CA VAL A 144 -1.41 7.30 -6.37
C VAL A 144 -1.32 8.81 -6.15
N ASP A 145 -2.05 9.58 -6.95
CA ASP A 145 -2.23 11.01 -6.76
C ASP A 145 -3.46 11.23 -5.86
N PHE A 146 -3.23 11.66 -4.62
CA PHE A 146 -4.28 11.91 -3.65
C PHE A 146 -5.02 13.23 -3.88
N THR A 147 -4.43 14.14 -4.65
CA THR A 147 -4.99 15.46 -4.96
C THR A 147 -5.98 15.35 -6.10
N GLU A 148 -5.55 14.74 -7.20
CA GLU A 148 -6.34 14.53 -8.43
C GLU A 148 -7.22 13.27 -8.37
N ARG A 149 -7.07 12.47 -7.31
CA ARG A 149 -7.77 11.19 -7.08
C ARG A 149 -7.62 10.21 -8.24
N LYS A 150 -6.37 10.01 -8.63
CA LYS A 150 -5.98 9.14 -9.74
C LYS A 150 -4.96 8.11 -9.30
N VAL A 151 -5.04 6.91 -9.88
CA VAL A 151 -4.01 5.90 -9.78
C VAL A 151 -3.52 5.58 -11.19
N ILE A 152 -2.22 5.64 -11.40
CA ILE A 152 -1.59 5.30 -12.68
C ILE A 152 -0.71 4.07 -12.45
N TYR A 153 -1.03 2.97 -13.12
CA TYR A 153 -0.24 1.75 -13.14
C TYR A 153 0.66 1.73 -14.36
N TYR A 154 1.91 1.31 -14.20
CA TYR A 154 2.91 1.29 -15.26
C TYR A 154 3.37 -0.13 -15.58
N GLY A 155 3.52 -0.42 -16.87
CA GLY A 155 4.29 -1.54 -17.38
C GLY A 155 5.77 -1.18 -17.55
N VAL A 156 6.63 -2.18 -17.74
CA VAL A 156 8.08 -1.97 -17.86
C VAL A 156 8.51 -1.39 -19.21
N THR A 157 7.68 -1.51 -20.25
CA THR A 157 7.98 -1.11 -21.63
C THR A 157 7.25 0.17 -22.07
N GLY A 158 6.74 0.94 -21.10
CA GLY A 158 6.07 2.23 -21.32
C GLY A 158 4.54 2.14 -21.38
N GLU A 159 3.96 0.97 -21.14
CA GLU A 159 2.52 0.81 -20.99
C GLU A 159 2.01 1.50 -19.72
N SER A 160 0.76 1.92 -19.75
CA SER A 160 0.11 2.44 -18.54
C SER A 160 -1.40 2.21 -18.55
N TYR A 161 -1.99 2.24 -17.35
CA TYR A 161 -3.43 2.23 -17.14
C TYR A 161 -3.80 3.20 -16.02
N ILE A 162 -4.84 3.99 -16.22
CA ILE A 162 -5.28 5.02 -15.27
C ILE A 162 -6.67 4.65 -14.72
N GLU A 163 -6.82 4.75 -13.41
CA GLU A 163 -8.11 4.68 -12.69
C GLU A 163 -8.35 5.99 -11.94
N GLU A 164 -9.59 6.46 -11.98
CA GLU A 164 -10.07 7.52 -11.10
C GLU A 164 -10.83 6.89 -9.94
N TYR A 165 -10.72 7.48 -8.74
CA TYR A 165 -11.45 6.99 -7.58
C TYR A 165 -12.31 8.09 -6.95
N PRO A 166 -13.46 7.73 -6.36
CA PRO A 166 -14.41 8.73 -5.88
C PRO A 166 -13.89 9.47 -4.64
N ALA A 167 -14.36 10.70 -4.47
CA ALA A 167 -14.28 11.36 -3.18
C ALA A 167 -15.21 10.67 -2.17
N VAL A 168 -14.77 10.61 -0.91
CA VAL A 168 -15.54 10.07 0.21
C VAL A 168 -15.37 10.97 1.42
N GLU A 169 -16.33 10.92 2.33
CA GLU A 169 -16.24 11.58 3.64
C GLU A 169 -15.81 10.56 4.70
N ILE A 170 -14.87 10.94 5.55
CA ILE A 170 -14.40 10.17 6.70
C ILE A 170 -14.54 11.05 7.97
N LYS A 171 -14.81 10.42 9.11
CA LYS A 171 -15.12 11.10 10.39
C LYS A 171 -13.93 11.18 11.32
#